data_AF-A0A9W6EB81-F1
#
_entry.id   AF-A0A9W6EB81-F1
#
_cell.length_a   1.000
_cell.length_b   1.000
_cell.length_c   1.000
_cell.angle_alpha   90.00
_cell.angle_beta   90.00
_cell.angle_gamma   90.00
#
_symmetry.space_group_name_H-M   'P 1'
#
loop_
_entity.id
_entity.type
_entity.pdbx_description
1 polymer ?
#
loop_
_entity_poly.entity_id
_entity_poly.type
_entity_poly.pdbx_seq_one_letter_code
_entity_poly.pdbx_strand_id
1 'polypeptide(L)'
;MYHLAGKADTPLQRAFSTMQYDYPNIESQFFALPNSTAFDYATEGVSHTRSLTFLKKHMNGPFFDLEVIWEEHTYFEFDNRSVEQTMATMVQEPYVNHIPTMTGGIGRDELTRFYRDHFIFNNPPDTKNELISRTIGIDRVVDEFIMTFTHDSEVDWLIPGIPPTGRKLEIPFMAVVNIRGDRLYHEHITWDQATVLKQLGLMPEFLPFPYPLTGGKRPAHGRSFEVRAPVAGAETAAKMRHKSSVPSNELFEGSIREV
;
A
#
# COMPACT_ATOMS: atom_id res chain seq x y z
N MET A 1 -25.04 14.99 10.29
CA MET A 1 -23.58 15.10 10.08
C MET A 1 -23.31 16.07 8.95
N TYR A 2 -22.22 16.85 9.04
CA TYR A 2 -21.91 17.89 8.06
C TYR A 2 -20.45 17.82 7.62
N HIS A 3 -20.25 18.03 6.33
CA HIS A 3 -18.96 18.12 5.66
C HIS A 3 -18.87 19.50 5.00
N LEU A 4 -18.04 20.37 5.55
CA LEU A 4 -17.92 21.77 5.15
C LEU A 4 -16.70 21.93 4.25
N ALA A 5 -16.90 22.46 3.05
CA ALA A 5 -15.81 22.93 2.20
C ALA A 5 -15.18 24.19 2.83
N GLY A 6 -13.86 24.32 2.71
CA GLY A 6 -13.09 25.38 3.31
C GLY A 6 -12.82 25.14 4.79
N LYS A 7 -12.14 26.12 5.40
CA LYS A 7 -11.87 26.14 6.84
C LYS A 7 -13.06 26.78 7.55
N ALA A 8 -13.50 26.20 8.67
CA ALA A 8 -14.59 26.77 9.45
C ALA A 8 -14.13 28.05 10.20
N ASP A 9 -14.96 29.09 10.14
CA ASP A 9 -14.75 30.35 10.89
C ASP A 9 -15.15 30.24 12.37
N THR A 10 -15.84 29.16 12.75
CA THR A 10 -16.31 28.91 14.11
C THR A 10 -15.91 27.51 14.57
N PRO A 11 -15.82 27.26 15.90
CA PRO A 11 -15.53 25.93 16.42
C PRO A 11 -16.54 24.89 15.93
N LEU A 12 -16.04 23.78 15.39
CA LEU A 12 -16.86 22.68 14.88
C LEU A 12 -17.64 21.98 15.98
N GLN A 13 -18.90 21.65 15.70
CA GLN A 13 -19.72 20.86 16.63
C GLN A 13 -19.33 19.37 16.60
N ARG A 14 -19.12 18.81 17.80
CA ARG A 14 -18.76 17.41 18.05
C ARG A 14 -19.67 16.80 19.12
N ALA A 15 -20.93 16.57 18.78
CA ALA A 15 -21.95 16.01 19.65
C ALA A 15 -22.47 14.66 19.13
N PHE A 16 -23.20 13.92 19.98
CA PHE A 16 -23.79 12.64 19.61
C PHE A 16 -24.65 12.77 18.35
N SER A 17 -25.65 13.67 18.36
CA SER A 17 -26.56 13.91 17.24
C SER A 17 -25.98 14.72 16.08
N THR A 18 -24.86 15.42 16.30
CA THR A 18 -24.28 16.33 15.31
C THR A 18 -22.76 16.26 15.30
N MET A 19 -22.20 15.80 14.18
CA MET A 19 -20.77 15.84 13.90
C MET A 19 -20.50 16.73 12.70
N GLN A 20 -19.61 17.72 12.85
CA GLN A 20 -19.17 18.62 11.77
C GLN A 20 -17.67 18.44 11.50
N TYR A 21 -17.31 18.43 10.23
CA TYR A 21 -15.92 18.40 9.76
C TYR A 21 -15.75 19.49 8.71
N ASP A 22 -14.64 20.21 8.73
CA ASP A 22 -14.21 21.11 7.68
C ASP A 22 -13.05 20.51 6.87
N TYR A 23 -12.86 21.02 5.66
CA TYR A 23 -11.84 20.59 4.72
C TYR A 23 -11.15 21.82 4.13
N PRO A 24 -10.09 22.34 4.78
CA PRO A 24 -9.53 23.65 4.47
C PRO A 24 -9.10 23.86 3.01
N ASN A 25 -8.65 22.80 2.34
CA ASN A 25 -8.15 22.86 0.97
C ASN A 25 -9.24 22.57 -0.09
N ILE A 26 -10.48 22.36 0.34
CA ILE A 26 -11.59 22.05 -0.55
C ILE A 26 -12.42 23.31 -0.77
N GLU A 27 -12.55 23.74 -2.02
CA GLU A 27 -13.23 24.99 -2.35
C GLU A 27 -14.75 24.80 -2.55
N SER A 28 -15.19 23.59 -2.89
CA SER A 28 -16.58 23.31 -3.27
C SER A 28 -17.21 22.24 -2.40
N GLN A 29 -18.45 22.46 -1.99
CA GLN A 29 -19.28 21.47 -1.28
C GLN A 29 -19.57 20.21 -2.10
N PHE A 30 -19.34 20.25 -3.42
CA PHE A 30 -19.57 19.13 -4.33
C PHE A 30 -18.37 18.17 -4.44
N PHE A 31 -17.39 18.26 -3.53
CA PHE A 31 -16.17 17.45 -3.56
C PHE A 31 -16.42 15.94 -3.46
N ALA A 32 -17.56 15.53 -2.91
CA ALA A 32 -17.93 14.13 -2.75
C ALA A 32 -18.91 13.63 -3.84
N LEU A 33 -19.18 14.42 -4.88
CA LEU A 33 -20.04 14.01 -5.99
C LEU A 33 -19.17 13.54 -7.16
N PRO A 34 -19.16 12.23 -7.51
CA PRO A 34 -18.26 11.70 -8.54
C PRO A 34 -18.34 12.38 -9.92
N ASN A 35 -19.53 12.88 -10.29
CA ASN A 35 -19.74 13.55 -11.58
C ASN A 35 -19.49 15.06 -11.55
N SER A 36 -19.00 15.60 -10.43
CA SER A 36 -18.67 17.01 -10.27
C SER A 36 -17.25 17.29 -10.74
N THR A 37 -17.03 18.43 -11.39
CA THR A 37 -15.67 18.92 -11.70
C THR A 37 -14.87 19.25 -10.45
N ALA A 38 -15.53 19.40 -9.30
CA ALA A 38 -14.88 19.65 -8.02
C ALA A 38 -14.64 18.39 -7.20
N PHE A 39 -14.90 17.20 -7.76
CA PHE A 39 -14.68 15.93 -7.08
C PHE A 39 -13.22 15.79 -6.61
N ASP A 40 -13.05 15.52 -5.32
CA ASP A 40 -11.75 15.24 -4.72
C ASP A 40 -11.75 13.83 -4.14
N TYR A 41 -10.99 12.94 -4.76
CA TYR A 41 -11.00 11.51 -4.46
C TYR A 41 -10.62 11.21 -2.99
N ALA A 42 -9.54 11.84 -2.51
CA ALA A 42 -9.02 11.57 -1.17
C ALA A 42 -9.98 12.08 -0.09
N THR A 43 -10.53 13.28 -0.29
CA THR A 43 -11.46 13.90 0.66
C THR A 43 -12.82 13.20 0.63
N GLU A 44 -13.30 12.75 -0.53
CA GLU A 44 -14.49 11.90 -0.60
C GLU A 44 -14.31 10.67 0.28
N GLY A 45 -13.22 9.90 0.10
CA GLY A 45 -13.00 8.67 0.85
C GLY A 45 -12.99 8.89 2.36
N VAL A 46 -12.30 9.94 2.83
CA VAL A 46 -12.28 10.32 4.26
C VAL A 46 -13.67 10.75 4.74
N SER A 47 -14.39 11.55 3.95
CA SER A 47 -15.75 12.00 4.29
C SER A 47 -16.74 10.83 4.34
N HIS A 48 -16.57 9.84 3.48
CA HIS A 48 -17.39 8.64 3.42
C HIS A 48 -17.20 7.79 4.68
N THR A 49 -15.96 7.47 5.06
CA THR A 49 -15.66 6.73 6.29
C THR A 49 -16.23 7.43 7.53
N ARG A 50 -16.09 8.76 7.60
CA ARG A 50 -16.69 9.58 8.68
C ARG A 50 -18.22 9.50 8.67
N SER A 51 -18.84 9.57 7.49
CA SER A 51 -20.28 9.42 7.30
C SER A 51 -20.78 8.06 7.77
N LEU A 52 -20.11 6.98 7.38
CA LEU A 52 -20.45 5.62 7.82
C LEU A 52 -20.31 5.46 9.33
N THR A 53 -19.24 6.00 9.92
CA THR A 53 -19.02 5.95 11.37
C THR A 53 -20.17 6.62 12.13
N PHE A 54 -20.62 7.79 11.65
CA PHE A 54 -21.75 8.49 12.25
C PHE A 54 -23.06 7.73 12.03
N LEU A 55 -23.37 7.32 10.79
CA LEU A 55 -24.65 6.69 10.45
C LEU A 55 -24.81 5.33 11.12
N LYS A 56 -23.84 4.41 11.00
CA LYS A 56 -23.94 3.07 11.60
C LYS A 56 -24.09 3.13 13.11
N LYS A 57 -23.46 4.10 13.78
CA LYS A 57 -23.63 4.33 15.22
C LYS A 57 -25.08 4.67 15.60
N HIS A 58 -25.79 5.43 14.77
CA HIS A 58 -27.17 5.85 15.05
C HIS A 58 -28.22 4.87 14.53
N MET A 59 -27.91 4.17 13.44
CA MET A 59 -28.80 3.22 12.79
C MET A 59 -28.64 1.80 13.34
N ASN A 60 -27.57 1.54 14.10
CA ASN A 60 -27.19 0.22 14.59
C ASN A 60 -27.03 -0.82 13.46
N GLY A 61 -26.40 -0.41 12.35
CA GLY A 61 -26.11 -1.28 11.21
C GLY A 61 -26.32 -0.59 9.85
N PRO A 62 -26.19 -1.34 8.74
CA PRO A 62 -25.74 -2.73 8.69
C PRO A 62 -24.24 -2.86 9.07
N PHE A 63 -23.91 -3.97 9.73
CA PHE A 63 -22.52 -4.35 10.01
C PHE A 63 -22.17 -5.57 9.17
N PHE A 64 -20.99 -5.54 8.57
CA PHE A 64 -20.43 -6.62 7.78
C PHE A 64 -19.15 -7.07 8.46
N ASP A 65 -18.91 -8.37 8.43
CA ASP A 65 -17.66 -8.92 8.92
C ASP A 65 -16.56 -8.67 7.88
N LEU A 66 -15.82 -7.59 8.08
CA LEU A 66 -14.80 -7.14 7.13
C LEU A 66 -13.62 -8.10 7.05
N GLU A 67 -13.35 -8.83 8.15
CA GLU A 67 -12.30 -9.82 8.22
C GLU A 67 -12.66 -11.03 7.36
N VAL A 68 -13.89 -11.54 7.51
CA VAL A 68 -14.37 -12.66 6.67
C VAL A 68 -14.37 -12.30 5.18
N ILE A 69 -14.81 -11.08 4.82
CA ILE A 69 -14.80 -10.62 3.41
C ILE A 69 -13.36 -10.62 2.85
N TRP A 70 -12.40 -10.15 3.64
CA TRP A 70 -11.01 -10.08 3.21
C TRP A 70 -10.32 -11.45 3.16
N GLU A 71 -10.61 -12.33 4.12
CA GLU A 71 -10.13 -13.71 4.14
C GLU A 71 -10.70 -14.52 2.97
N GLU A 72 -11.97 -14.34 2.63
CA GLU A 72 -12.57 -14.96 1.44
C GLU A 72 -11.90 -14.49 0.15
N HIS A 73 -11.67 -13.17 0.01
CA HIS A 73 -11.00 -12.61 -1.15
C HIS A 73 -9.59 -13.20 -1.34
N THR A 74 -8.77 -13.15 -0.28
CA THR A 74 -7.38 -13.65 -0.32
C THR A 74 -7.32 -15.17 -0.50
N TYR A 75 -8.26 -15.93 0.04
CA TYR A 75 -8.40 -17.36 -0.24
C TYR A 75 -8.57 -17.63 -1.74
N PHE A 76 -9.40 -16.86 -2.44
CA PHE A 76 -9.59 -17.04 -3.88
C PHE A 76 -8.36 -16.62 -4.70
N GLU A 77 -7.60 -15.63 -4.25
CA GLU A 77 -6.37 -15.19 -4.92
C GLU A 77 -5.22 -16.17 -4.77
N PHE A 78 -4.97 -16.66 -3.55
CA PHE A 78 -3.72 -17.37 -3.23
C PHE A 78 -3.88 -18.89 -3.13
N ASP A 79 -4.96 -19.37 -2.50
CA ASP A 79 -5.16 -20.80 -2.24
C ASP A 79 -5.96 -21.48 -3.36
N ASN A 80 -7.16 -20.99 -3.61
CA ASN A 80 -8.05 -21.56 -4.63
C ASN A 80 -7.69 -21.09 -6.06
N ARG A 81 -6.99 -19.95 -6.18
CA ARG A 81 -6.47 -19.37 -7.43
C ARG A 81 -7.54 -19.26 -8.53
N SER A 82 -8.64 -18.56 -8.23
CA SER A 82 -9.79 -18.41 -9.13
C SER A 82 -10.10 -16.95 -9.41
N VAL A 83 -9.77 -16.50 -10.63
CA VAL A 83 -10.07 -15.15 -11.11
C VAL A 83 -11.57 -14.82 -11.00
N GLU A 84 -12.44 -15.76 -11.37
CA GLU A 84 -13.89 -15.55 -11.33
C GLU A 84 -14.39 -15.32 -9.91
N GLN A 85 -13.95 -16.15 -8.95
CA GLN A 85 -14.38 -16.04 -7.56
C GLN A 85 -13.77 -14.83 -6.87
N THR A 86 -12.49 -14.53 -7.12
CA THR A 86 -11.85 -13.28 -6.66
C THR A 86 -12.67 -12.08 -7.12
N MET A 87 -12.98 -11.99 -8.42
CA MET A 87 -13.80 -10.89 -8.92
C MET A 87 -15.19 -10.89 -8.27
N ALA A 88 -15.85 -12.04 -8.07
CA ALA A 88 -17.20 -12.09 -7.47
C ALA A 88 -17.31 -11.42 -6.08
N THR A 89 -16.21 -11.35 -5.32
CA THR A 89 -16.13 -10.67 -4.01
C THR A 89 -16.02 -9.14 -4.10
N MET A 90 -15.82 -8.57 -5.29
CA MET A 90 -15.59 -7.13 -5.47
C MET A 90 -16.82 -6.38 -6.00
N VAL A 91 -16.88 -5.08 -5.72
CA VAL A 91 -17.92 -4.14 -6.23
C VAL A 91 -17.90 -4.02 -7.76
N GLN A 92 -18.87 -3.31 -8.34
CA GLN A 92 -18.97 -3.15 -9.80
C GLN A 92 -17.84 -2.33 -10.43
N GLU A 93 -17.31 -1.35 -9.72
CA GLU A 93 -16.16 -0.55 -10.17
C GLU A 93 -14.98 -0.73 -9.21
N PRO A 94 -14.35 -1.91 -9.16
CA PRO A 94 -13.27 -2.18 -8.22
C PRO A 94 -11.94 -1.71 -8.77
N TYR A 95 -10.91 -1.61 -7.94
CA TYR A 95 -9.55 -1.48 -8.43
C TYR A 95 -8.50 -1.98 -7.43
N VAL A 96 -7.33 -2.34 -7.95
CA VAL A 96 -6.13 -2.64 -7.16
C VAL A 96 -5.00 -1.77 -7.66
N ASN A 97 -4.28 -1.13 -6.73
CA ASN A 97 -3.05 -0.40 -7.03
C ASN A 97 -1.90 -0.95 -6.20
N HIS A 98 -0.95 -1.57 -6.88
CA HIS A 98 0.37 -1.88 -6.36
C HIS A 98 1.26 -0.64 -6.51
N ILE A 99 1.39 0.13 -5.44
CA ILE A 99 1.98 1.47 -5.48
C ILE A 99 3.44 1.48 -5.98
N PRO A 100 4.33 0.55 -5.55
CA PRO A 100 5.76 0.65 -5.91
C PRO A 100 6.06 0.39 -7.38
N THR A 101 5.23 -0.43 -8.05
CA THR A 101 5.42 -0.82 -9.45
C THR A 101 4.34 -0.27 -10.38
N MET A 102 3.35 0.45 -9.84
CA MET A 102 2.18 0.97 -10.57
C MET A 102 1.40 -0.11 -11.34
N THR A 103 1.44 -1.35 -10.86
CA THR A 103 0.69 -2.47 -11.43
C THR A 103 -0.69 -2.59 -10.78
N GLY A 104 -1.60 -3.30 -11.43
CA GLY A 104 -2.98 -3.44 -10.98
C GLY A 104 -3.98 -3.27 -12.13
N GLY A 105 -5.21 -2.91 -11.79
CA GLY A 105 -6.29 -2.70 -12.75
C GLY A 105 -7.46 -1.92 -12.14
N ILE A 106 -8.16 -1.16 -12.98
CA ILE A 106 -9.31 -0.32 -12.60
C ILE A 106 -10.55 -0.76 -13.38
N GLY A 107 -11.67 -0.95 -12.68
CA GLY A 107 -12.89 -1.50 -13.23
C GLY A 107 -12.79 -3.02 -13.40
N ARG A 108 -13.93 -3.67 -13.64
CA ARG A 108 -13.97 -5.14 -13.70
C ARG A 108 -13.09 -5.71 -14.80
N ASP A 109 -13.10 -5.08 -15.97
CA ASP A 109 -12.46 -5.62 -17.16
C ASP A 109 -10.92 -5.62 -17.06
N GLU A 110 -10.32 -4.47 -16.71
CA GLU A 110 -8.87 -4.37 -16.56
C GLU A 110 -8.38 -5.17 -15.35
N LEU A 111 -9.12 -5.14 -14.23
CA LEU A 111 -8.71 -5.90 -13.06
C LEU A 111 -8.81 -7.43 -13.29
N THR A 112 -9.82 -7.89 -14.04
CA THR A 112 -9.90 -9.31 -14.45
C THR A 112 -8.70 -9.71 -15.32
N ARG A 113 -8.28 -8.84 -16.25
CA ARG A 113 -7.07 -9.06 -17.06
C ARG A 113 -5.83 -9.14 -16.17
N PHE A 114 -5.65 -8.17 -15.28
CA PHE A 114 -4.54 -8.15 -14.34
C PHE A 114 -4.47 -9.42 -13.49
N TYR A 115 -5.58 -9.84 -12.88
CA TYR A 115 -5.60 -11.04 -12.06
C TYR A 115 -5.26 -12.31 -12.83
N ARG A 116 -5.82 -12.47 -14.03
CA ARG A 116 -5.61 -13.65 -14.86
C ARG A 116 -4.20 -13.71 -15.44
N ASP A 117 -3.69 -12.59 -15.92
CA ASP A 117 -2.50 -12.58 -16.78
C ASP A 117 -1.22 -12.23 -15.99
N HIS A 118 -1.35 -11.56 -14.84
CA HIS A 118 -0.20 -11.01 -14.10
C HIS A 118 -0.12 -11.40 -12.62
N PHE A 119 -1.20 -11.82 -11.96
CA PHE A 119 -1.19 -11.98 -10.49
C PHE A 119 -1.45 -13.42 -10.02
N ILE A 120 -2.69 -13.91 -10.13
CA ILE A 120 -3.17 -15.13 -9.43
C ILE A 120 -2.31 -16.34 -9.76
N PHE A 121 -1.91 -16.48 -11.03
CA PHE A 121 -1.14 -17.63 -11.51
C PHE A 121 0.37 -17.40 -11.56
N ASN A 122 0.83 -16.16 -11.35
CA ASN A 122 2.26 -15.79 -11.43
C ASN A 122 2.95 -15.83 -10.06
N ASN A 123 2.21 -16.08 -8.98
CA ASN A 123 2.78 -16.27 -7.65
C ASN A 123 3.50 -17.62 -7.54
N PRO A 124 4.78 -17.65 -7.13
CA PRO A 124 5.54 -18.88 -6.94
C PRO A 124 4.82 -19.90 -6.03
N PRO A 125 5.05 -21.21 -6.20
CA PRO A 125 4.35 -22.23 -5.43
C PRO A 125 4.62 -22.16 -3.91
N ASP A 126 5.78 -21.62 -3.50
CA ASP A 126 6.17 -21.48 -2.10
C ASP A 126 5.78 -20.12 -1.49
N THR A 127 5.00 -19.30 -2.20
CA THR A 127 4.48 -18.04 -1.70
C THR A 127 3.71 -18.23 -0.39
N LYS A 128 4.05 -17.42 0.62
CA LYS A 128 3.34 -17.34 1.90
C LYS A 128 3.16 -15.90 2.32
N ASN A 129 1.99 -15.61 2.89
CA ASN A 129 1.68 -14.34 3.53
C ASN A 129 1.62 -14.56 5.05
N GLU A 130 2.58 -13.99 5.77
CA GLU A 130 2.64 -14.02 7.24
C GLU A 130 2.03 -12.72 7.79
N LEU A 131 0.80 -12.78 8.30
CA LEU A 131 0.14 -11.63 8.93
C LEU A 131 0.90 -11.22 10.20
N ILE A 132 1.32 -9.96 10.26
CA ILE A 132 2.00 -9.36 11.42
C ILE A 132 1.03 -8.57 12.28
N SER A 133 0.19 -7.75 11.65
CA SER A 133 -0.81 -6.96 12.33
C SER A 133 -2.02 -6.69 11.42
N ARG A 134 -3.19 -6.52 12.04
CA ARG A 134 -4.44 -6.18 11.35
C ARG A 134 -5.15 -5.08 12.12
N THR A 135 -5.56 -4.03 11.42
CA THR A 135 -6.42 -2.97 11.94
C THR A 135 -7.73 -2.94 11.18
N ILE A 136 -8.85 -3.05 11.89
CA ILE A 136 -10.19 -3.02 11.31
C ILE A 136 -10.86 -1.67 11.62
N GLY A 137 -11.25 -0.97 10.56
CA GLY A 137 -12.05 0.25 10.60
C GLY A 137 -13.54 -0.03 10.35
N ILE A 138 -14.32 1.04 10.13
CA ILE A 138 -15.77 0.93 9.86
C ILE A 138 -16.11 0.34 8.48
N ASP A 139 -15.14 0.44 7.55
CA ASP A 139 -15.25 0.15 6.12
C ASP A 139 -13.91 -0.28 5.50
N ARG A 140 -12.92 -0.67 6.30
CA ARG A 140 -11.57 -0.96 5.81
C ARG A 140 -10.79 -1.90 6.72
N VAL A 141 -9.98 -2.75 6.09
CA VAL A 141 -8.95 -3.56 6.75
C VAL A 141 -7.58 -2.99 6.36
N VAL A 142 -6.68 -2.88 7.33
CA VAL A 142 -5.27 -2.56 7.09
C VAL A 142 -4.44 -3.70 7.62
N ASP A 143 -3.81 -4.44 6.72
CA ASP A 143 -2.92 -5.54 7.05
C ASP A 143 -1.47 -5.14 6.85
N GLU A 144 -0.68 -5.46 7.86
CA GLU A 144 0.77 -5.51 7.80
C GLU A 144 1.17 -6.98 7.74
N PHE A 145 1.86 -7.40 6.70
CA PHE A 145 2.25 -8.80 6.52
C PHE A 145 3.60 -8.93 5.84
N ILE A 146 4.22 -10.11 5.95
CA ILE A 146 5.45 -10.43 5.24
C ILE A 146 5.13 -11.45 4.17
N MET A 147 5.34 -11.08 2.91
CA MET A 147 5.26 -12.01 1.80
C MET A 147 6.62 -12.67 1.61
N THR A 148 6.64 -14.00 1.57
CA THR A 148 7.86 -14.77 1.34
C THR A 148 7.68 -15.70 0.15
N PHE A 149 8.68 -15.78 -0.72
CA PHE A 149 8.72 -16.75 -1.81
C PHE A 149 10.15 -16.91 -2.34
N THR A 150 10.40 -17.96 -3.11
CA THR A 150 11.62 -18.13 -3.90
C THR A 150 11.39 -17.58 -5.30
N HIS A 151 12.24 -16.68 -5.78
CA HIS A 151 12.12 -16.09 -7.12
C HIS A 151 12.60 -17.07 -8.21
N ASP A 152 11.82 -18.14 -8.42
CA ASP A 152 12.07 -19.23 -9.37
C ASP A 152 11.20 -19.15 -10.64
N SER A 153 10.19 -18.29 -10.64
CA SER A 153 9.39 -17.88 -11.80
C SER A 153 9.34 -16.35 -11.92
N GLU A 154 8.90 -15.83 -13.07
CA GLU A 154 8.67 -14.41 -13.24
C GLU A 154 7.49 -13.95 -12.36
N VAL A 155 7.69 -12.83 -11.64
CA VAL A 155 6.68 -12.20 -10.76
C VAL A 155 6.54 -10.73 -11.17
N ASP A 156 6.05 -10.53 -12.38
CA ASP A 156 6.05 -9.24 -13.09
C ASP A 156 5.25 -8.13 -12.42
N TRP A 157 4.20 -8.47 -11.68
CA TRP A 157 3.46 -7.48 -10.89
C TRP A 157 4.31 -6.83 -9.78
N LEU A 158 5.31 -7.55 -9.24
CA LEU A 158 6.17 -7.16 -8.12
C LEU A 158 7.55 -6.67 -8.57
N ILE A 159 8.13 -7.32 -9.56
CA ILE A 159 9.48 -7.08 -10.08
C ILE A 159 9.51 -7.16 -11.61
N PRO A 160 8.83 -6.23 -12.29
CA PRO A 160 8.65 -6.28 -13.74
C PRO A 160 10.00 -6.31 -14.48
N GLY A 161 10.14 -7.27 -15.39
CA GLY A 161 11.32 -7.41 -16.26
C GLY A 161 12.55 -8.04 -15.60
N ILE A 162 12.45 -8.54 -14.36
CA ILE A 162 13.54 -9.25 -13.69
C ILE A 162 13.32 -10.76 -13.83
N PRO A 163 14.19 -11.50 -14.55
CA PRO A 163 14.04 -12.94 -14.69
C PRO A 163 14.36 -13.67 -13.37
N PRO A 164 13.91 -14.93 -13.21
CA PRO A 164 14.15 -15.74 -12.00
C PRO A 164 15.61 -15.69 -11.54
N THR A 165 15.81 -15.35 -10.27
CA THR A 165 17.16 -15.26 -9.66
C THR A 165 17.47 -16.43 -8.73
N GLY A 166 16.46 -17.25 -8.40
CA GLY A 166 16.56 -18.35 -7.42
C GLY A 166 16.75 -17.88 -5.97
N ARG A 167 16.65 -16.57 -5.71
CA ARG A 167 16.82 -16.02 -4.36
C ARG A 167 15.51 -16.05 -3.60
N LYS A 168 15.59 -16.36 -2.31
CA LYS A 168 14.47 -16.22 -1.40
C LYS A 168 14.25 -14.76 -1.04
N LEU A 169 13.00 -14.33 -1.09
CA LEU A 169 12.56 -12.99 -0.72
C LEU A 169 11.69 -13.06 0.53
N GLU A 170 11.85 -12.06 1.39
CA GLU A 170 11.03 -11.80 2.57
C GLU A 170 10.73 -10.30 2.64
N ILE A 171 9.54 -9.93 2.22
CA ILE A 171 9.21 -8.54 1.90
C ILE A 171 8.09 -8.09 2.84
N PRO A 172 8.31 -7.02 3.64
CA PRO A 172 7.23 -6.34 4.33
C PRO A 172 6.25 -5.67 3.36
N PHE A 173 4.98 -5.99 3.50
CA PHE A 173 3.86 -5.41 2.77
C PHE A 173 2.89 -4.71 3.73
N MET A 174 2.22 -3.69 3.20
CA MET A 174 1.01 -3.11 3.79
C MET A 174 -0.11 -3.10 2.75
N ALA A 175 -1.23 -3.72 3.08
CA ALA A 175 -2.45 -3.68 2.27
C ALA A 175 -3.52 -2.83 2.98
N VAL A 176 -4.02 -1.82 2.28
CA VAL A 176 -5.12 -0.96 2.73
C VAL A 176 -6.33 -1.30 1.88
N VAL A 177 -7.26 -2.06 2.46
CA VAL A 177 -8.38 -2.68 1.75
C VAL A 177 -9.69 -1.99 2.12
N ASN A 178 -10.33 -1.31 1.18
CA ASN A 178 -11.63 -0.67 1.42
C ASN A 178 -12.77 -1.59 1.00
N ILE A 179 -13.82 -1.63 1.82
CA ILE A 179 -15.00 -2.46 1.63
C ILE A 179 -16.23 -1.56 1.63
N ARG A 180 -17.14 -1.80 0.66
CA ARG A 180 -18.41 -1.08 0.54
C ARG A 180 -19.54 -2.09 0.66
N GLY A 181 -20.18 -2.11 1.83
CA GLY A 181 -21.19 -3.11 2.13
C GLY A 181 -20.56 -4.47 2.39
N ASP A 182 -20.98 -5.47 1.62
CA ASP A 182 -20.53 -6.86 1.65
C ASP A 182 -19.53 -7.20 0.52
N ARG A 183 -18.89 -6.19 -0.08
CA ARG A 183 -17.98 -6.34 -1.22
C ARG A 183 -16.73 -5.48 -1.11
N LEU A 184 -15.61 -6.02 -1.55
CA LEU A 184 -14.33 -5.29 -1.64
C LEU A 184 -14.43 -4.22 -2.72
N TYR A 185 -14.10 -2.97 -2.37
CA TYR A 185 -14.02 -1.87 -3.33
C TYR A 185 -12.63 -1.77 -3.93
N HIS A 186 -11.63 -1.56 -3.09
CA HIS A 186 -10.28 -1.36 -3.60
C HIS A 186 -9.18 -1.75 -2.65
N GLU A 187 -7.99 -1.90 -3.21
CA GLU A 187 -6.77 -2.20 -2.50
C GLU A 187 -5.69 -1.20 -2.87
N HIS A 188 -5.05 -0.63 -1.86
CA HIS A 188 -3.76 0.02 -2.01
C HIS A 188 -2.72 -0.83 -1.31
N ILE A 189 -1.83 -1.44 -2.10
CA ILE A 189 -0.80 -2.33 -1.59
C ILE A 189 0.55 -1.66 -1.81
N THR A 190 1.36 -1.62 -0.76
CA THR A 190 2.69 -1.00 -0.79
C THR A 190 3.72 -1.90 -0.13
N TRP A 191 4.96 -1.74 -0.57
CA TRP A 191 6.17 -2.38 -0.06
C TRP A 191 7.38 -1.52 -0.43
N ASP A 192 8.55 -1.84 0.10
CA ASP A 192 9.80 -1.15 -0.27
C ASP A 192 10.52 -1.87 -1.42
N GLN A 193 10.46 -1.30 -2.63
CA GLN A 193 11.12 -1.87 -3.80
C GLN A 193 12.65 -1.93 -3.66
N ALA A 194 13.27 -1.03 -2.90
CA ALA A 194 14.72 -1.05 -2.70
C ALA A 194 15.14 -2.26 -1.86
N THR A 195 14.36 -2.60 -0.83
CA THR A 195 14.51 -3.84 -0.07
C THR A 195 14.43 -5.07 -0.97
N VAL A 196 13.46 -5.11 -1.90
CA VAL A 196 13.33 -6.22 -2.88
C VAL A 196 14.58 -6.33 -3.75
N LEU A 197 15.02 -5.24 -4.37
CA LEU A 197 16.20 -5.22 -5.24
C LEU A 197 17.48 -5.60 -4.48
N LYS A 198 17.60 -5.20 -3.20
CA LYS A 198 18.73 -5.58 -2.36
C LYS A 198 18.75 -7.06 -2.06
N GLN A 199 17.61 -7.65 -1.70
CA GLN A 199 17.52 -9.10 -1.48
C GLN A 199 17.79 -9.89 -2.76
N LEU A 200 17.39 -9.37 -3.93
CA LEU A 200 17.71 -9.93 -5.25
C LEU A 200 19.21 -9.80 -5.62
N GLY A 201 20.00 -9.03 -4.87
CA GLY A 201 21.41 -8.77 -5.19
C GLY A 201 21.60 -7.83 -6.37
N LEU A 202 20.59 -7.02 -6.71
CA LEU A 202 20.60 -6.09 -7.84
C LEU A 202 20.79 -4.63 -7.40
N MET A 203 20.75 -4.36 -6.08
CA MET A 203 20.99 -3.04 -5.51
C MET A 203 22.47 -2.87 -5.12
N PRO A 204 23.19 -1.87 -5.67
CA PRO A 204 24.53 -1.52 -5.19
C PRO A 204 24.52 -1.08 -3.72
N GLU A 205 25.59 -1.40 -2.98
CA GLU A 205 25.74 -0.89 -1.60
C GLU A 205 25.97 0.63 -1.57
N PHE A 206 26.59 1.17 -2.62
CA PHE A 206 26.89 2.60 -2.76
C PHE A 206 26.25 3.13 -4.04
N LEU A 207 25.58 4.27 -3.93
CA LEU A 207 24.95 4.96 -5.05
C LEU A 207 25.76 6.19 -5.44
N PRO A 208 25.79 6.58 -6.73
CA PRO A 208 26.42 7.82 -7.14
C PRO A 208 25.83 9.03 -6.41
N PHE A 209 26.69 9.93 -5.95
CA PHE A 209 26.32 11.20 -5.33
C PHE A 209 26.86 12.36 -6.17
N PRO A 210 26.10 12.89 -7.15
CA PRO A 210 26.60 13.87 -8.11
C PRO A 210 26.61 15.32 -7.57
N TYR A 211 26.21 15.52 -6.32
CA TYR A 211 26.02 16.85 -5.73
C TYR A 211 27.26 17.31 -4.97
N PRO A 212 27.52 18.63 -4.90
CA PRO A 212 28.59 19.15 -4.04
C PRO A 212 28.27 18.89 -2.56
N LEU A 213 29.31 18.62 -1.77
CA LEU A 213 29.19 18.52 -0.32
C LEU A 213 29.11 19.91 0.31
N THR A 214 28.74 19.94 1.60
CA THR A 214 28.72 21.16 2.43
C THR A 214 30.02 21.96 2.25
N GLY A 215 29.87 23.29 2.09
CA GLY A 215 31.00 24.17 1.78
C GLY A 215 31.44 24.15 0.32
N GLY A 216 30.68 23.50 -0.58
CA GLY A 216 30.94 23.49 -2.02
C GLY A 216 32.03 22.50 -2.45
N LYS A 217 32.44 21.58 -1.57
CA LYS A 217 33.47 20.58 -1.87
C LYS A 217 33.00 19.66 -3.00
N ARG A 218 33.83 19.53 -4.03
CA ARG A 218 33.67 18.63 -5.18
C ARG A 218 34.71 17.52 -5.12
N PRO A 219 34.48 16.36 -5.78
CA PRO A 219 35.48 15.30 -5.84
C PRO A 219 36.72 15.78 -6.61
N ALA A 220 37.86 15.15 -6.36
CA ALA A 220 39.08 15.42 -7.11
C ALA A 220 38.88 15.09 -8.60
N HIS A 221 39.74 15.66 -9.46
CA HIS A 221 39.65 15.43 -10.90
C HIS A 221 39.72 13.92 -11.23
N GLY A 222 38.73 13.42 -11.96
CA GLY A 222 38.60 12.00 -12.32
C GLY A 222 37.99 11.11 -11.22
N ARG A 223 37.58 11.66 -10.07
CA ARG A 223 36.94 10.93 -8.98
C ARG A 223 35.46 11.29 -8.86
N SER A 224 34.72 10.46 -8.12
CA SER A 224 33.29 10.68 -7.86
C SER A 224 32.96 10.47 -6.39
N PHE A 225 31.90 11.13 -5.92
CA PHE A 225 31.35 10.81 -4.62
C PHE A 225 30.30 9.70 -4.76
N GLU A 226 30.27 8.83 -3.76
CA GLU A 226 29.23 7.85 -3.58
C GLU A 226 28.69 7.91 -2.16
N VAL A 227 27.40 7.64 -2.01
CA VAL A 227 26.72 7.54 -0.72
C VAL A 227 26.31 6.10 -0.48
N ARG A 228 26.52 5.60 0.75
CA ARG A 228 25.98 4.28 1.12
C ARG A 228 24.46 4.31 0.97
N ALA A 229 23.90 3.36 0.22
CA ALA A 229 22.46 3.26 0.03
C ALA A 229 21.76 3.08 1.38
N PRO A 230 20.80 3.94 1.76
CA PRO A 230 20.10 3.85 3.04
C PRO A 230 18.99 2.79 2.98
N VAL A 231 19.35 1.57 2.61
CA VAL A 231 18.43 0.47 2.29
C VAL A 231 18.81 -0.76 3.09
N ALA A 232 17.86 -1.28 3.86
CA ALA A 232 17.98 -2.60 4.48
C ALA A 232 17.50 -3.69 3.50
N GLY A 233 17.81 -4.95 3.79
CA GLY A 233 17.36 -6.11 3.01
C GLY A 233 16.34 -6.92 3.82
N ALA A 234 16.60 -8.22 3.95
CA ALA A 234 15.76 -9.13 4.76
C ALA A 234 15.72 -8.73 6.25
N GLU A 235 16.61 -7.86 6.70
CA GLU A 235 16.60 -7.28 8.05
C GLU A 235 15.31 -6.51 8.33
N THR A 236 14.66 -5.94 7.31
CA THR A 236 13.36 -5.23 7.49
C THR A 236 12.27 -6.20 7.93
N ALA A 237 12.14 -7.35 7.26
CA ALA A 237 11.24 -8.43 7.63
C ALA A 237 11.56 -8.98 9.03
N ALA A 238 12.84 -9.21 9.34
CA ALA A 238 13.25 -9.65 10.66
C ALA A 238 12.85 -8.64 11.76
N LYS A 239 13.05 -7.34 11.53
CA LYS A 239 12.71 -6.26 12.47
C LYS A 239 11.21 -6.17 12.71
N MET A 240 10.42 -6.37 11.65
CA MET A 240 8.97 -6.37 11.68
C MET A 240 8.41 -7.56 12.48
N ARG A 241 8.94 -8.78 12.27
CA ARG A 241 8.57 -9.95 13.08
C ARG A 241 8.90 -9.79 14.55
N HIS A 242 10.08 -9.25 14.83
CA HIS A 242 10.57 -9.13 16.19
C HIS A 242 11.36 -7.85 16.37
N LYS A 243 10.83 -6.92 17.16
CA LYS A 243 11.38 -5.57 17.39
C LYS A 243 12.87 -5.52 17.79
N SER A 244 13.41 -6.60 18.34
CA SER A 244 14.80 -6.70 18.83
C SER A 244 15.70 -7.62 17.99
N SER A 245 15.24 -8.11 16.82
CA SER A 245 16.03 -9.04 15.98
C SER A 245 17.27 -8.39 15.33
N VAL A 246 17.16 -7.14 14.91
CA VAL A 246 18.25 -6.34 14.36
C VAL A 246 18.38 -5.01 15.11
N PRO A 247 19.60 -4.49 15.35
CA PRO A 247 19.78 -3.21 16.01
C PRO A 247 19.13 -2.05 15.24
N SER A 248 18.64 -1.05 15.96
CA SER A 248 18.17 0.20 15.33
C SER A 248 19.37 1.10 15.04
N ASN A 249 19.21 2.02 14.08
CA ASN A 249 20.14 3.13 13.78
C ASN A 249 21.47 2.78 13.08
N GLU A 250 21.74 1.52 12.73
CA GLU A 250 22.99 1.15 12.02
C GLU A 250 23.17 1.89 10.68
N LEU A 251 22.08 2.19 9.97
CA LEU A 251 22.14 2.94 8.71
C LEU A 251 22.52 4.41 8.87
N PHE A 252 22.46 4.99 10.09
CA PHE A 252 22.93 6.37 10.32
C PHE A 252 24.46 6.50 10.24
N GLU A 253 25.21 5.40 10.34
CA GLU A 253 26.66 5.40 10.20
C GLU A 253 27.12 5.50 8.74
N GLY A 254 26.20 5.40 7.78
CA GLY A 254 26.49 5.52 6.36
C GLY A 254 27.08 6.90 6.02
N SER A 255 28.25 6.91 5.40
CA SER A 255 28.94 8.13 5.00
C SER A 255 29.14 8.22 3.49
N ILE A 256 29.35 9.45 3.02
CA ILE A 256 29.78 9.71 1.65
C ILE A 256 31.27 9.41 1.55
N ARG A 257 31.66 8.66 0.51
CA ARG A 257 33.06 8.36 0.18
C ARG A 257 33.43 8.94 -1.18
N GLU A 258 34.72 9.12 -1.42
CA GLU A 258 35.27 9.49 -2.73
C GLU A 258 35.99 8.28 -3.34
N VAL A 259 35.53 7.86 -4.51
CA VAL A 259 36.07 6.73 -5.29
C VAL A 259 36.77 7.22 -6.54
#